data_AF-A0AAW4KL34-F1
#
_entry.id   AF-A0AAW4KL34-F1
#
_cell.length_a   1.000
_cell.length_b   1.000
_cell.length_c   1.000
_cell.angle_alpha   90.00
_cell.angle_beta   90.00
_cell.angle_gamma   90.00
#
_symmetry.space_group_name_H-M   'P 1'
#
loop_
_entity.id
_entity.type
_entity.pdbx_description
1 polymer ?
#
loop_
_entity_poly.entity_id
_entity_poly.type
_entity_poly.pdbx_seq_one_letter_code
_entity_poly.pdbx_strand_id
1 'polypeptide(L)'
;AMEELTELLDVEFQVGHTGAVTPVARLKPVKVAGVTVSNATLHNMDEVARLGLMIGDTVIIRRAGDVIPQVVSVVAERRPENARAVQIPQNCPVCGS
;
A
#
# COMPACT_ATOMS: atom_id res chain seq x y z
N ALA A 1 5.90 5.13 17.67
CA ALA A 1 5.32 4.45 16.51
C ALA A 1 5.88 3.04 16.47
N MET A 2 5.10 2.06 16.01
CA MET A 2 5.52 0.67 15.90
C MET A 2 5.61 0.30 14.43
N GLU A 3 6.66 -0.44 14.06
CA GLU A 3 6.93 -0.87 12.69
C GLU A 3 6.91 -2.37 12.61
N GLU A 4 6.31 -2.89 11.54
CA GLU A 4 6.23 -4.33 11.29
C GLU A 4 6.45 -4.62 9.81
N LEU A 5 6.93 -5.82 9.52
CA LEU A 5 7.10 -6.32 8.16
C LEU A 5 5.88 -7.12 7.75
N THR A 6 5.41 -6.90 6.53
CA THR A 6 4.39 -7.74 5.92
C THR A 6 4.51 -7.75 4.40
N GLU A 7 3.74 -8.60 3.76
CA GLU A 7 3.70 -8.76 2.30
C GLU A 7 2.61 -7.87 1.71
N LEU A 8 2.94 -7.14 0.65
CA LEU A 8 1.98 -6.40 -0.18
C LEU A 8 1.30 -7.38 -1.14
N LEU A 9 0.03 -7.70 -0.86
CA LEU A 9 -0.74 -8.64 -1.67
C LEU A 9 -1.31 -7.98 -2.93
N ASP A 10 -1.76 -6.73 -2.82
CA ASP A 10 -2.34 -5.97 -3.93
C ASP A 10 -2.35 -4.46 -3.66
N VAL A 11 -2.67 -3.66 -4.67
CA VAL A 11 -2.98 -2.23 -4.52
C VAL A 11 -4.34 -1.95 -5.13
N GLU A 12 -5.26 -1.47 -4.30
CA GLU A 12 -6.57 -0.99 -4.75
C GLU A 12 -6.57 0.53 -4.92
N PHE A 13 -7.46 1.01 -5.79
CA PHE A 13 -7.60 2.42 -6.07
C PHE A 13 -8.97 2.91 -5.65
N GLN A 14 -8.99 3.88 -4.74
CA GLN A 14 -10.20 4.53 -4.26
C GLN A 14 -10.37 5.88 -4.96
N VAL A 15 -11.60 6.20 -5.35
CA VAL A 15 -11.93 7.50 -5.96
C VAL A 15 -12.61 8.35 -4.91
N GLY A 16 -11.97 9.46 -4.53
CA GLY A 16 -12.50 10.42 -3.58
C GLY A 16 -13.63 11.27 -4.18
N HIS A 17 -14.32 12.03 -3.32
CA HIS A 17 -15.44 12.89 -3.74
C HIS A 17 -15.03 14.02 -4.73
N THR A 18 -13.74 14.35 -4.82
CA THR A 18 -13.17 15.30 -5.79
C THR A 18 -12.72 14.63 -7.09
N GLY A 19 -12.88 13.30 -7.23
CA GLY A 19 -12.33 12.52 -8.34
C GLY A 19 -10.85 12.12 -8.17
N ALA A 20 -10.20 12.52 -7.07
CA ALA A 20 -8.83 12.10 -6.78
C ALA A 20 -8.75 10.57 -6.60
N VAL A 21 -7.80 9.95 -7.30
CA VAL A 21 -7.56 8.50 -7.24
C VAL A 21 -6.44 8.21 -6.24
N THR A 22 -6.78 7.57 -5.13
CA THR A 22 -5.85 7.27 -4.03
C THR A 22 -5.52 5.77 -4.00
N PRO A 23 -4.24 5.39 -4.06
CA PRO A 23 -3.82 4.00 -3.89
C PRO A 23 -3.87 3.57 -2.43
N VAL A 24 -4.35 2.34 -2.19
CA VAL A 24 -4.44 1.70 -0.87
C VAL A 24 -3.80 0.32 -0.96
N ALA A 25 -2.81 0.07 -0.11
CA ALA A 25 -2.13 -1.22 -0.03
C ALA A 25 -3.03 -2.27 0.63
N ARG A 26 -3.20 -3.42 -0.01
CA ARG A 26 -3.73 -4.65 0.59
C ARG A 26 -2.58 -5.49 1.09
N LEU A 27 -2.56 -5.77 2.39
CA LEU A 27 -1.46 -6.40 3.07
C LEU A 27 -1.84 -7.78 3.58
N LYS A 28 -0.86 -8.67 3.64
CA LYS A 28 -0.99 -9.88 4.43
C LYS A 28 -1.26 -9.47 5.89
N PRO A 29 -2.32 -10.00 6.54
CA PRO A 29 -2.67 -9.57 7.88
C PRO A 29 -1.50 -9.69 8.86
N VAL A 30 -1.19 -8.58 9.55
CA VAL A 30 -0.08 -8.49 10.49
C VAL A 30 -0.50 -7.74 11.75
N LYS A 31 0.01 -8.12 12.92
CA LYS A 31 -0.31 -7.45 14.18
C LYS A 31 0.63 -6.26 14.40
N VAL A 32 0.08 -5.06 14.52
CA VAL A 32 0.81 -3.83 14.82
C VAL A 32 0.18 -3.11 16.00
N ALA A 33 0.94 -2.88 17.07
CA ALA A 33 0.47 -2.24 18.30
C ALA A 33 -0.85 -2.85 18.84
N GLY A 34 -0.94 -4.18 18.82
CA GLY A 34 -2.08 -4.92 19.36
C GLY A 34 -3.30 -5.06 18.45
N VAL A 35 -3.33 -4.40 17.28
CA VAL A 35 -4.42 -4.59 16.28
C VAL A 35 -3.91 -5.32 15.05
N THR A 36 -4.83 -5.98 14.34
CA THR A 36 -4.51 -6.59 13.04
C THR A 36 -4.69 -5.55 11.94
N VAL A 37 -3.65 -5.32 11.16
CA VAL A 37 -3.63 -4.44 10.01
C VAL A 37 -3.59 -5.28 8.75
N SER A 38 -4.53 -5.04 7.84
CA SER A 38 -4.59 -5.66 6.51
C SER A 38 -4.58 -4.63 5.39
N ASN A 39 -4.59 -3.33 5.73
CA ASN A 39 -4.60 -2.23 4.78
C ASN A 39 -3.67 -1.12 5.25
N ALA A 40 -3.02 -0.41 4.34
CA ALA A 40 -2.26 0.79 4.65
C ALA A 40 -2.40 1.84 3.54
N THR A 41 -2.33 3.12 3.90
CA THR A 41 -2.29 4.19 2.91
C THR A 41 -0.96 4.19 2.15
N LEU A 42 -1.03 4.50 0.86
CA LEU A 42 0.12 4.80 0.01
C LEU A 42 0.19 6.29 -0.35
N HIS A 43 -0.71 7.12 0.22
CA HIS A 43 -0.87 8.56 -0.01
C HIS A 43 -1.26 8.93 -1.45
N ASN A 44 -0.40 8.67 -2.42
CA ASN A 44 -0.61 8.96 -3.84
C ASN A 44 0.36 8.13 -4.70
N MET A 45 0.25 8.25 -6.02
CA MET A 45 1.09 7.48 -6.94
C MET A 45 2.54 7.97 -7.04
N ASP A 46 2.80 9.24 -6.73
CA ASP A 46 4.16 9.76 -6.65
C ASP A 46 4.92 9.08 -5.51
N GLU A 47 4.26 8.84 -4.39
CA GLU A 47 4.82 8.10 -3.25
C GLU A 47 5.06 6.63 -3.58
N VAL A 48 4.12 5.98 -4.29
CA VAL A 48 4.32 4.61 -4.81
C VAL A 48 5.57 4.54 -5.69
N ALA A 49 5.74 5.50 -6.60
CA ALA A 49 6.92 5.59 -7.46
C ALA A 49 8.20 5.89 -6.66
N ARG A 50 8.16 6.81 -5.69
CA ARG A 50 9.28 7.16 -4.80
C ARG A 50 9.76 5.96 -3.98
N LEU A 51 8.83 5.15 -3.48
CA LEU A 51 9.12 3.91 -2.76
C LEU A 51 9.61 2.78 -3.68
N GLY A 52 9.37 2.90 -4.99
CA GLY A 52 9.64 1.83 -5.96
C GLY A 52 8.80 0.58 -5.67
N LEU A 53 7.58 0.77 -5.18
CA LEU A 53 6.70 -0.29 -4.66
C LEU A 53 6.21 -1.22 -5.77
N MET A 54 6.27 -2.53 -5.52
CA MET A 54 5.73 -3.57 -6.41
C MET A 54 4.85 -4.53 -5.62
N ILE A 55 3.74 -4.98 -6.23
CA ILE A 55 2.87 -6.02 -5.67
C ILE A 55 3.69 -7.30 -5.51
N GLY A 56 3.62 -7.92 -4.33
CA GLY A 56 4.46 -9.04 -3.90
C GLY A 56 5.64 -8.62 -3.01
N ASP A 57 5.93 -7.32 -2.88
CA ASP A 57 7.02 -6.86 -2.03
C ASP A 57 6.80 -7.16 -0.54
N THR A 58 7.90 -7.42 0.15
CA THR A 58 7.93 -7.25 1.60
C THR A 58 8.06 -5.76 1.93
N VAL A 59 7.12 -5.22 2.69
CA VAL A 59 7.03 -3.80 3.04
C VAL A 59 7.14 -3.58 4.54
N ILE A 60 7.69 -2.43 4.92
CA ILE A 60 7.66 -1.95 6.30
C ILE A 60 6.45 -1.04 6.45
N ILE A 61 5.57 -1.40 7.39
CA ILE A 61 4.41 -0.59 7.75
C ILE A 61 4.64 0.07 9.10
N ARG A 62 4.16 1.31 9.24
CA ARG A 62 4.25 2.09 10.47
C ARG A 62 2.86 2.49 10.94
N ARG A 63 2.60 2.31 12.24
CA ARG A 63 1.40 2.81 12.92
C ARG A 63 1.76 3.53 14.22
N ALA A 64 1.05 4.59 14.54
CA ALA A 64 1.18 5.32 15.80
C ALA A 64 -0.19 5.47 16.47
N GLY A 65 -0.41 4.83 17.63
CA GLY A 65 -1.70 4.90 18.34
C GLY A 65 -2.88 4.52 17.45
N ASP A 66 -3.89 5.37 17.41
CA ASP A 66 -5.13 5.19 16.62
C ASP A 66 -5.06 5.75 15.20
N VAL A 67 -3.86 6.10 14.71
CA VAL A 67 -3.65 6.67 13.37
C VAL A 67 -3.73 5.59 12.29
N ILE A 68 -4.13 6.03 11.08
CA ILE A 68 -4.15 5.23 9.85
C ILE A 68 -2.74 4.66 9.57
N PRO A 69 -2.59 3.33 9.40
CA PRO A 69 -1.31 2.71 9.06
C PRO A 69 -0.84 3.13 7.66
N GLN A 70 0.47 3.29 7.49
CA GLN A 70 1.09 3.66 6.22
C GLN A 70 2.28 2.77 5.89
N VAL A 71 2.54 2.58 4.59
CA VAL A 71 3.79 1.97 4.11
C VAL A 71 4.89 3.04 4.16
N VAL A 72 6.05 2.72 4.71
CA VAL A 72 7.18 3.67 4.81
C VAL A 72 8.38 3.29 3.95
N SER A 73 8.56 2.01 3.64
CA SER A 73 9.64 1.52 2.77
C SER A 73 9.38 0.09 2.29
N VAL A 74 10.14 -0.30 1.26
CA VAL A 74 10.20 -1.66 0.71
C VAL A 74 11.50 -2.33 1.16
N VAL A 75 11.45 -3.62 1.47
CA VAL A 75 12.63 -4.46 1.66
C VAL A 75 13.02 -5.06 0.31
N ALA A 76 13.75 -4.28 -0.49
CA ALA A 76 14.06 -4.61 -1.88
C ALA A 76 14.84 -5.93 -2.03
N GLU A 77 15.65 -6.30 -1.03
CA GLU A 77 16.42 -7.53 -1.00
C GLU A 77 15.54 -8.80 -0.92
N ARG A 78 14.27 -8.64 -0.53
CA ARG A 78 13.28 -9.73 -0.45
C ARG A 78 12.25 -9.70 -1.59
N ARG A 79 12.48 -8.86 -2.60
CA ARG A 79 11.57 -8.75 -3.75
C ARG A 79 11.56 -10.07 -4.51
N PRO A 80 10.39 -10.72 -4.67
CA PRO A 80 10.31 -11.95 -5.45
C PRO A 80 10.40 -11.64 -6.95
N GLU A 81 10.87 -12.60 -7.75
CA GLU A 81 11.03 -12.43 -9.21
C GLU A 81 9.69 -12.18 -9.94
N ASN A 82 8.58 -12.62 -9.36
CA ASN A 82 7.24 -12.44 -9.90
C ASN A 82 6.55 -11.15 -9.40
N ALA A 83 7.29 -10.23 -8.77
CA ALA A 83 6.75 -8.95 -8.34
C ALA A 83 6.20 -8.14 -9.53
N ARG A 84 5.09 -7.43 -9.35
CA ARG A 84 4.42 -6.67 -10.41
C ARG A 84 4.41 -5.18 -10.09
N ALA A 85 4.70 -4.34 -11.08
CA ALA A 85 4.60 -2.89 -10.91
C ALA A 85 3.16 -2.48 -10.58
N VAL A 86 3.00 -1.52 -9.65
CA VAL A 86 1.70 -0.91 -9.37
C VAL A 86 1.33 0.01 -10.53
N GLN A 87 0.20 -0.26 -11.18
CA GLN A 87 -0.27 0.50 -12.33
C GLN A 87 -1.56 1.25 -11.98
N ILE A 88 -1.61 2.52 -12.36
CA ILE A 88 -2.83 3.32 -12.28
C ILE A 88 -3.85 2.73 -13.26
N PRO A 89 -5.13 2.59 -12.86
CA PRO A 89 -6.16 2.13 -13.76
C PRO A 89 -6.37 3.13 -14.90
N GLN A 90 -6.47 2.63 -16.15
CA GLN A 90 -6.67 3.47 -17.33
C GLN A 90 -8.04 4.15 -17.35
N ASN A 91 -9.03 3.54 -16.69
CA ASN A 91 -10.38 4.07 -16.53
C ASN A 91 -10.70 4.20 -15.04
N CYS A 92 -11.55 5.16 -14.70
CA CYS A 92 -12.03 5.35 -13.34
C CYS A 92 -12.69 4.05 -12.83
N PRO A 93 -12.25 3.45 -11.71
CA PRO A 93 -12.79 2.18 -11.22
C PRO A 93 -14.25 2.28 -10.72
N VAL A 94 -14.78 3.49 -10.58
CA VAL A 94 -16.16 3.74 -10.13
C VAL A 94 -17.12 3.99 -11.29
N CYS A 95 -16.73 4.79 -12.29
CA CYS A 95 -17.63 5.21 -13.38
C CYS A 95 -17.18 4.79 -14.79
N GLY A 96 -16.00 4.20 -14.94
CA GLY A 96 -15.48 3.73 -16.23
C GLY A 96 -15.06 4.84 -17.21
N SER A 97 -15.11 6.11 -16.78
CA SER A 97 -14.62 7.26 -17.54
C SER A 97 -13.11 7.23 -17.74
#